data_AF-A0A607ZZU1-F1
#
_entry.id   AF-A0A607ZZU1-F1
#
_cell.length_a   1.000
_cell.length_b   1.000
_cell.length_c   1.000
_cell.angle_alpha   90.00
_cell.angle_beta   90.00
_cell.angle_gamma   90.00
#
_symmetry.space_group_name_H-M   'P 1'
#
loop_
_entity.id
_entity.type
_entity.pdbx_description
1 polymer ?
#
loop_
_entity_poly.entity_id
_entity_poly.type
_entity_poly.pdbx_seq_one_letter_code
_entity_poly.pdbx_strand_id
1 'polypeptide(L)'
;MEIQEFVSHYKNHPVLFIGTGFSLRYLENSFSWDGLLLSVAMELTGNAEFYYDLKAESLEGDEYRYDILATKLESVFNKKLAEDRNGKFKDINDVFYEHMKRGKKLSRFKIYLTSILKDLKIKESMMEEINSLIKTRKNIGSIITTNYDQLVENIFDFNPLIGNNILLSNPYGSVYKIHGCVSDPNNIIITGEDYANFDNKYELIRAQLLSIFIHNP
;
A
#
# COMPACT_ATOMS: atom_id res chain seq x y z
N MET A 1 21.81 18.33 -20.29
CA MET A 1 20.61 17.93 -21.03
C MET A 1 19.44 18.25 -20.13
N GLU A 2 18.59 19.19 -20.55
CA GLU A 2 17.38 19.56 -19.80
C GLU A 2 16.36 18.42 -19.86
N ILE A 3 15.70 18.11 -18.75
CA ILE A 3 14.72 17.00 -18.67
C ILE A 3 13.61 17.17 -19.72
N GLN A 4 13.18 18.41 -19.96
CA GLN A 4 12.16 18.71 -20.94
C GLN A 4 12.58 18.35 -22.37
N GLU A 5 13.84 18.60 -22.72
CA GLU A 5 14.40 18.25 -24.02
C GLU A 5 14.49 16.73 -24.17
N PHE A 6 14.91 16.00 -23.12
CA PHE A 6 14.92 14.54 -23.15
C PHE A 6 13.51 13.95 -23.35
N VAL A 7 12.53 14.41 -22.56
CA VAL A 7 11.15 13.88 -22.59
C VAL A 7 10.43 14.20 -23.90
N SER A 8 10.72 15.34 -24.54
CA SER A 8 10.04 15.75 -25.79
C SER A 8 10.33 14.82 -26.99
N HIS A 9 11.37 13.99 -26.91
CA HIS A 9 11.67 12.99 -27.94
C HIS A 9 10.71 11.79 -27.94
N TYR A 10 9.97 11.57 -26.84
CA TYR A 10 9.05 10.46 -26.70
C TYR A 10 7.64 10.85 -27.16
N LYS A 11 6.97 9.93 -27.87
CA LYS A 11 5.58 10.10 -28.35
C LYS A 11 4.56 9.29 -27.55
N ASN A 12 5.05 8.36 -26.71
CA ASN A 12 4.20 7.50 -25.90
C ASN A 12 3.88 8.18 -24.57
N HIS A 13 2.75 7.81 -23.98
CA HIS A 13 2.40 8.28 -22.66
C HIS A 13 3.28 7.59 -21.59
N PRO A 14 3.98 8.33 -20.72
CA PRO A 14 4.83 7.76 -19.68
C PRO A 14 4.05 6.90 -18.69
N VAL A 15 4.78 5.93 -18.12
CA VAL A 15 4.36 5.12 -16.98
C VAL A 15 5.04 5.69 -15.74
N LEU A 16 4.25 6.05 -14.72
CA LEU A 16 4.80 6.60 -13.48
C LEU A 16 5.02 5.50 -12.44
N PHE A 17 6.14 5.57 -11.73
CA PHE A 17 6.38 4.77 -10.53
C PHE A 17 6.26 5.66 -9.31
N ILE A 18 5.25 5.41 -8.49
CA ILE A 18 4.94 6.24 -7.32
C ILE A 18 5.07 5.40 -6.06
N GLY A 19 6.06 5.74 -5.23
CA GLY A 19 6.26 5.14 -3.92
C GLY A 19 5.72 5.99 -2.77
N THR A 20 6.00 5.55 -1.54
CA THR A 20 5.41 6.11 -0.32
C THR A 20 5.81 7.57 -0.07
N GLY A 21 6.94 8.02 -0.61
CA GLY A 21 7.35 9.42 -0.58
C GLY A 21 6.31 10.39 -1.16
N PHE A 22 5.50 9.94 -2.12
CA PHE A 22 4.42 10.75 -2.70
C PHE A 22 3.30 10.97 -1.69
N SER A 23 2.82 9.91 -1.03
CA SER A 23 1.83 10.03 0.04
C SER A 23 2.36 10.85 1.22
N LEU A 24 3.62 10.66 1.62
CA LEU A 24 4.28 11.47 2.66
C LEU A 24 4.35 12.95 2.29
N ARG A 25 4.52 13.28 1.00
CA ARG A 25 4.55 14.65 0.52
C ARG A 25 3.19 15.33 0.62
N TYR A 26 2.11 14.64 0.23
CA TYR A 26 0.80 15.28 0.06
C TYR A 26 -0.23 14.97 1.16
N LEU A 27 -0.04 13.94 1.97
CA LEU A 27 -0.96 13.56 3.06
C LEU A 27 -0.37 13.85 4.44
N GLU A 28 -1.22 14.28 5.36
CA GLU A 28 -0.91 14.44 6.79
C GLU A 28 -0.83 13.09 7.52
N ASN A 29 -1.67 12.13 7.11
CA ASN A 29 -1.86 10.84 7.78
C ASN A 29 -1.24 9.67 7.01
N SER A 30 -0.03 9.87 6.48
CA SER A 30 0.72 8.83 5.79
C SER A 30 1.96 8.41 6.57
N PHE A 31 2.47 7.22 6.27
CA PHE A 31 3.53 6.58 7.05
C PHE A 31 4.59 5.98 6.12
N SER A 32 5.85 5.99 6.56
CA SER A 32 6.82 5.02 6.08
C SER A 32 6.45 3.62 6.60
N TRP A 33 7.05 2.57 6.05
CA TRP A 33 6.88 1.21 6.58
C TRP A 33 7.26 1.10 8.07
N ASP A 34 8.40 1.68 8.43
CA ASP A 34 8.89 1.76 9.81
C ASP A 34 7.88 2.47 10.72
N GLY A 35 7.45 3.67 10.30
CA GLY A 35 6.51 4.50 11.05
C GLY A 35 5.12 3.88 11.18
N LEU A 36 4.66 3.14 10.15
CA LEU A 36 3.38 2.43 10.17
C LEU A 36 3.41 1.34 11.24
N LEU A 37 4.41 0.46 11.20
CA LEU A 37 4.51 -0.66 12.13
C LEU A 37 4.75 -0.18 13.57
N LEU A 38 5.56 0.87 13.76
CA LEU A 38 5.72 1.54 15.05
C LEU A 38 4.40 2.13 15.55
N SER A 39 3.65 2.82 14.70
CA SER A 39 2.33 3.37 15.05
C SER A 39 1.36 2.27 15.47
N VAL A 40 1.29 1.14 14.76
CA VAL A 40 0.43 0.02 15.17
C VAL A 40 0.86 -0.57 16.51
N ALA A 41 2.16 -0.77 16.73
CA ALA A 41 2.70 -1.29 17.98
C ALA A 41 2.40 -0.36 19.18
N MET A 42 2.57 0.95 18.98
CA MET A 42 2.20 1.98 19.95
C MET A 42 0.71 1.98 20.24
N GLU A 43 -0.13 1.91 19.21
CA GLU A 43 -1.58 1.89 19.38
C GLU A 43 -2.08 0.64 20.11
N LEU A 44 -1.41 -0.49 19.91
CA LEU A 44 -1.73 -1.77 20.55
C LEU A 44 -1.27 -1.87 22.02
N THR A 45 -0.15 -1.24 22.36
CA THR A 45 0.54 -1.49 23.65
C THR A 45 0.79 -0.25 24.51
N GLY A 46 0.80 0.94 23.92
CA GLY A 46 1.24 2.17 24.55
C GLY A 46 2.76 2.24 24.80
N ASN A 47 3.55 1.27 24.32
CA ASN A 47 4.99 1.20 24.55
C ASN A 47 5.77 1.02 23.23
N ALA A 48 6.69 1.94 22.95
CA ALA A 48 7.54 1.90 21.77
C ALA A 48 8.61 0.80 21.86
N GLU A 49 9.03 0.41 23.07
CA GLU A 49 10.03 -0.65 23.29
C GLU A 49 9.56 -1.97 22.70
N PHE A 50 8.26 -2.27 22.79
CA PHE A 50 7.68 -3.46 22.15
C PHE A 50 7.93 -3.51 20.64
N TYR A 51 7.88 -2.38 19.95
CA TYR A 51 8.24 -2.31 18.53
C TYR A 51 9.73 -2.57 18.31
N TYR A 52 10.59 -1.96 19.13
CA TYR A 52 12.04 -2.11 18.99
C TYR A 52 12.52 -3.52 19.28
N ASP A 53 11.89 -4.23 20.23
CA ASP A 53 12.14 -5.64 20.49
C ASP A 53 11.82 -6.48 19.24
N LEU A 54 10.62 -6.30 18.67
CA LEU A 54 10.24 -6.99 17.42
C LEU A 54 11.18 -6.65 16.26
N LYS A 55 11.60 -5.39 16.15
CA LYS A 55 12.53 -4.93 15.12
C LYS A 55 13.91 -5.57 15.27
N ALA A 56 14.44 -5.62 16.48
CA ALA A 56 15.73 -6.26 16.78
C ALA A 56 15.71 -7.75 16.41
N GLU A 57 14.62 -8.45 16.72
CA GLU A 57 14.46 -9.86 16.34
C GLU A 57 14.15 -10.08 14.84
N SER A 58 14.05 -9.03 14.04
CA SER A 58 13.78 -9.09 12.59
C SER A 58 15.00 -8.67 11.77
N LEU A 59 16.18 -8.63 12.39
CA LEU A 59 17.45 -8.40 11.71
C LEU A 59 17.90 -9.67 10.98
N GLU A 60 18.11 -9.58 9.67
CA GLU A 60 18.76 -10.62 8.87
C GLU A 60 20.00 -10.03 8.19
N GLY A 61 21.19 -10.50 8.57
CA GLY A 61 22.43 -9.86 8.16
C GLY A 61 22.54 -8.46 8.76
N ASP A 62 22.73 -7.45 7.90
CA ASP A 62 22.86 -6.04 8.29
C ASP A 62 21.55 -5.23 8.05
N GLU A 63 20.46 -5.89 7.63
CA GLU A 63 19.21 -5.23 7.27
C GLU A 63 18.02 -5.71 8.09
N TYR A 64 17.14 -4.77 8.45
CA TYR A 64 15.88 -5.08 9.13
C TYR A 64 14.82 -5.51 8.13
N ARG A 65 14.30 -6.73 8.31
CA ARG A 65 13.25 -7.31 7.48
C ARG A 65 11.87 -6.92 7.98
N TYR A 66 11.27 -5.92 7.34
CA TYR A 66 9.96 -5.39 7.71
C TYR A 66 8.81 -6.39 7.53
N ASP A 67 8.93 -7.33 6.60
CA ASP A 67 7.96 -8.40 6.41
C ASP A 67 7.94 -9.39 7.59
N ILE A 68 9.11 -9.71 8.15
CA ILE A 68 9.25 -10.53 9.36
C ILE A 68 8.69 -9.78 10.58
N LEU A 69 9.03 -8.51 10.73
CA LEU A 69 8.51 -7.65 11.80
C LEU A 69 6.98 -7.59 11.73
N ALA A 70 6.42 -7.33 10.54
CA ALA A 70 4.99 -7.28 10.30
C ALA A 70 4.31 -8.62 10.62
N THR A 71 4.91 -9.76 10.27
CA THR A 71 4.40 -11.09 10.65
C THR A 71 4.28 -11.24 12.17
N LYS A 72 5.33 -10.88 12.91
CA LYS A 72 5.33 -10.98 14.39
C LYS A 72 4.29 -10.04 15.00
N LEU A 73 4.25 -8.79 14.54
CA LEU A 73 3.30 -7.80 15.01
C LEU A 73 1.85 -8.20 14.72
N GLU A 74 1.57 -8.71 13.50
CA GLU A 74 0.26 -9.21 13.11
C GLU A 74 -0.23 -10.32 14.04
N SER A 75 0.64 -11.27 14.38
CA SER A 75 0.33 -12.38 15.29
C SER A 75 -0.12 -11.87 16.67
N VAL A 76 0.66 -10.97 17.26
CA VAL A 76 0.34 -10.38 18.58
C VAL A 76 -0.92 -9.52 18.51
N PHE A 77 -1.06 -8.71 17.46
CA PHE A 77 -2.23 -7.87 17.24
C PHE A 77 -3.51 -8.71 17.13
N ASN A 78 -3.51 -9.72 16.25
CA ASN A 78 -4.66 -10.59 16.04
C ASN A 78 -5.05 -11.34 17.32
N LYS A 79 -4.08 -11.81 18.10
CA LYS A 79 -4.31 -12.50 19.37
C LYS A 79 -4.95 -11.58 20.42
N LYS A 80 -4.35 -10.41 20.67
CA LYS A 80 -4.87 -9.45 21.66
C LYS A 80 -6.30 -9.00 21.34
N LEU A 81 -6.59 -8.71 20.07
CA LEU A 81 -7.95 -8.33 19.66
C LEU A 81 -8.95 -9.47 19.79
N ALA A 82 -8.53 -10.73 19.63
CA ALA A 82 -9.41 -11.88 19.85
C ALA A 82 -9.72 -12.08 21.35
N GLU A 83 -8.77 -11.80 22.24
CA GLU A 83 -8.93 -11.88 23.70
C GLU A 83 -9.83 -10.76 24.23
N ASP A 84 -9.77 -9.56 23.62
CA ASP A 84 -10.62 -8.42 23.98
C ASP A 84 -11.53 -7.99 22.82
N ARG A 85 -12.67 -8.68 22.71
CA ARG A 85 -13.67 -8.46 21.65
C ARG A 85 -14.19 -7.01 21.58
N ASN A 86 -14.39 -6.37 22.73
CA ASN A 86 -15.12 -5.11 22.86
C ASN A 86 -14.27 -3.94 23.39
N GLY A 87 -12.94 -4.11 23.48
CA GLY A 87 -12.02 -3.05 23.86
C GLY A 87 -11.79 -2.00 22.77
N LYS A 88 -10.61 -1.37 22.82
CA LYS A 88 -10.21 -0.24 21.95
C LYS A 88 -10.45 -0.48 20.45
N PHE A 89 -10.26 -1.72 19.99
CA PHE A 89 -10.38 -2.09 18.58
C PHE A 89 -11.69 -2.83 18.26
N LYS A 90 -12.78 -2.54 18.98
CA LYS A 90 -14.09 -3.16 18.77
C LYS A 90 -14.52 -3.12 17.30
N ASP A 91 -14.35 -2.00 16.62
CA ASP A 91 -14.79 -1.84 15.22
C ASP A 91 -14.03 -2.77 14.27
N ILE A 92 -12.74 -3.00 14.53
CA ILE A 92 -11.91 -3.95 13.77
C ILE A 92 -12.41 -5.38 13.99
N ASN A 93 -12.75 -5.72 15.24
CA ASN A 93 -13.37 -6.99 15.57
C ASN A 93 -14.74 -7.15 14.89
N ASP A 94 -15.58 -6.12 14.88
CA ASP A 94 -16.90 -6.15 14.23
C ASP A 94 -16.76 -6.53 12.75
N VAL A 95 -15.88 -5.85 12.02
CA VAL A 95 -15.57 -6.16 10.61
C VAL A 95 -15.03 -7.58 10.47
N PHE A 96 -14.06 -7.99 11.30
CA PHE A 96 -13.50 -9.34 11.24
C PHE A 96 -14.58 -10.42 11.39
N TYR A 97 -15.43 -10.32 12.40
CA TYR A 97 -16.45 -11.34 12.67
C TYR A 97 -17.59 -11.30 11.64
N GLU A 98 -17.95 -10.13 11.11
CA GLU A 98 -18.90 -10.03 10.00
C GLU A 98 -18.42 -10.81 8.77
N HIS A 99 -17.16 -10.61 8.38
CA HIS A 99 -16.57 -11.34 7.25
C HIS A 99 -16.39 -12.83 7.54
N MET A 100 -15.98 -13.19 8.75
CA MET A 100 -15.80 -14.59 9.14
C MET A 100 -17.13 -15.36 9.13
N LYS A 101 -18.24 -14.74 9.55
CA LYS A 101 -19.59 -15.34 9.44
C LYS A 101 -20.00 -15.64 7.99
N ARG A 102 -19.44 -14.90 7.03
CA ARG A 102 -19.62 -15.12 5.59
C ARG A 102 -18.57 -16.08 5.00
N GLY A 103 -17.74 -16.71 5.84
CA GLY A 103 -16.70 -17.65 5.40
C GLY A 103 -15.44 -16.99 4.83
N LYS A 104 -15.29 -15.66 4.91
CA LYS A 104 -14.09 -14.95 4.44
C LYS A 104 -13.20 -14.59 5.63
N LYS A 105 -12.08 -15.29 5.79
CA LYS A 105 -11.07 -14.97 6.81
C LYS A 105 -10.29 -13.73 6.37
N LEU A 106 -10.46 -12.62 7.10
CA LEU A 106 -9.61 -11.43 6.98
C LEU A 106 -8.66 -11.37 8.19
N SER A 107 -7.50 -10.74 8.05
CA SER A 107 -6.65 -10.42 9.20
C SER A 107 -7.15 -9.16 9.90
N ARG A 108 -7.24 -9.17 11.24
CA ARG A 108 -7.61 -7.96 12.00
C ARG A 108 -6.56 -6.88 11.84
N PHE A 109 -5.30 -7.28 11.80
CA PHE A 109 -4.18 -6.38 11.53
C PHE A 109 -4.39 -5.67 10.19
N LYS A 110 -4.66 -6.39 9.10
CA LYS A 110 -4.91 -5.77 7.78
C LYS A 110 -6.16 -4.90 7.76
N ILE A 111 -7.25 -5.31 8.42
CA ILE A 111 -8.44 -4.46 8.58
C ILE A 111 -8.04 -3.14 9.27
N TYR A 112 -7.26 -3.22 10.35
CA TYR A 112 -6.78 -2.03 11.05
C TYR A 112 -5.91 -1.14 10.18
N LEU A 113 -4.92 -1.69 9.47
CA LEU A 113 -4.11 -0.93 8.52
C LEU A 113 -4.95 -0.19 7.49
N THR A 114 -5.94 -0.88 6.89
CA THR A 114 -6.83 -0.22 5.93
C THR A 114 -7.65 0.89 6.58
N SER A 115 -8.10 0.72 7.83
CA SER A 115 -8.90 1.74 8.51
C SER A 115 -8.12 3.04 8.76
N ILE A 116 -6.84 2.97 9.12
CA ILE A 116 -6.03 4.16 9.42
C ILE A 116 -5.45 4.83 8.16
N LEU A 117 -5.35 4.10 7.05
CA LEU A 117 -4.80 4.58 5.77
C LEU A 117 -5.88 4.95 4.74
N LYS A 118 -7.17 4.68 5.01
CA LYS A 118 -8.26 4.91 4.05
C LYS A 118 -8.55 6.39 3.81
N ASP A 119 -8.49 7.18 4.86
CA ASP A 119 -8.79 8.62 4.77
C ASP A 119 -7.61 9.36 4.14
N LEU A 120 -7.89 10.30 3.25
CA LEU A 120 -6.88 11.12 2.58
C LEU A 120 -6.92 12.54 3.16
N LYS A 121 -6.11 12.80 4.19
CA LYS A 121 -5.98 14.15 4.75
C LYS A 121 -4.93 14.92 3.96
N ILE A 122 -5.38 15.57 2.88
CA ILE A 122 -4.49 16.33 1.99
C ILE A 122 -3.95 17.56 2.72
N LYS A 123 -2.63 17.77 2.63
CA LYS A 123 -1.97 18.97 3.12
C LYS A 123 -2.37 20.17 2.27
N GLU A 124 -3.10 21.11 2.87
CA GLU A 124 -3.57 22.32 2.18
C GLU A 124 -2.41 23.11 1.53
N SER A 125 -1.25 23.14 2.19
CA SER A 125 -0.04 23.81 1.68
C SER A 125 0.50 23.23 0.37
N MET A 126 0.07 22.02 -0.02
CA MET A 126 0.54 21.34 -1.23
C MET A 126 -0.48 21.39 -2.37
N MET A 127 -1.61 22.09 -2.19
CA MET A 127 -2.69 22.11 -3.19
C MET A 127 -2.28 22.69 -4.54
N GLU A 128 -1.39 23.69 -4.57
CA GLU A 128 -0.89 24.25 -5.83
C GLU A 128 -0.15 23.20 -6.68
N GLU A 129 0.68 22.38 -6.02
CA GLU A 129 1.42 21.31 -6.67
C GLU A 129 0.49 20.17 -7.11
N ILE A 130 -0.47 19.78 -6.27
CA ILE A 130 -1.49 18.80 -6.61
C ILE A 130 -2.29 19.26 -7.84
N ASN A 131 -2.71 20.53 -7.87
CA ASN A 131 -3.41 21.09 -9.03
C ASN A 131 -2.56 21.05 -10.30
N SER A 132 -1.24 21.18 -10.17
CA SER A 132 -0.32 21.01 -11.30
C SER A 132 -0.24 19.56 -11.75
N LEU A 133 -0.18 18.59 -10.83
CA LEU A 133 -0.23 17.15 -11.13
C LEU A 133 -1.53 16.76 -11.85
N ILE A 134 -2.69 17.25 -11.38
CA ILE A 134 -3.99 16.99 -12.01
C ILE A 134 -4.00 17.42 -13.49
N LYS A 135 -3.36 18.55 -13.83
CA LYS A 135 -3.26 19.02 -15.22
C LYS A 135 -2.46 18.05 -16.11
N THR A 136 -1.53 17.31 -15.54
CA THR A 136 -0.71 16.34 -16.28
C THR A 136 -1.42 15.01 -16.55
N ARG A 137 -2.55 14.72 -15.90
CA ARG A 137 -3.18 13.38 -15.94
C ARG A 137 -3.45 12.85 -17.34
N LYS A 138 -3.82 13.72 -18.29
CA LYS A 138 -4.09 13.33 -19.69
C LYS A 138 -2.85 12.90 -20.47
N ASN A 139 -1.67 13.18 -19.93
CA ASN A 139 -0.40 12.84 -20.54
C ASN A 139 0.22 11.59 -19.92
N ILE A 140 -0.38 10.98 -18.89
CA ILE A 140 0.12 9.77 -18.24
C ILE A 140 -0.62 8.55 -18.79
N GLY A 141 0.12 7.48 -19.08
CA GLY A 141 -0.46 6.25 -19.62
C GLY A 141 -1.01 5.38 -18.50
N SER A 142 -0.15 5.07 -17.52
CA SER A 142 -0.49 4.24 -16.37
C SER A 142 0.40 4.57 -15.18
N ILE A 143 0.02 4.11 -13.99
CA ILE A 143 0.80 4.32 -12.77
C ILE A 143 1.01 2.98 -12.07
N ILE A 144 2.22 2.73 -11.61
CA ILE A 144 2.58 1.59 -10.76
C ILE A 144 2.93 2.14 -9.38
N THR A 145 2.29 1.59 -8.34
CA THR A 145 2.51 2.03 -6.98
C THR A 145 2.57 0.88 -5.98
N THR A 146 3.40 1.06 -4.96
CA THR A 146 3.47 0.19 -3.78
C THR A 146 2.70 0.77 -2.59
N ASN A 147 2.01 1.91 -2.76
CA ASN A 147 1.27 2.56 -1.69
C ASN A 147 -0.08 1.89 -1.47
N TYR A 148 -0.55 1.85 -0.23
CA TYR A 148 -1.85 1.28 0.10
C TYR A 148 -3.00 2.28 -0.09
N ASP A 149 -2.77 3.57 0.18
CA ASP A 149 -3.76 4.65 0.10
C ASP A 149 -4.27 4.93 -1.33
N GLN A 150 -5.36 5.69 -1.44
CA GLN A 150 -6.01 5.96 -2.72
C GLN A 150 -5.69 7.34 -3.32
N LEU A 151 -4.59 7.98 -2.91
CA LEU A 151 -4.29 9.34 -3.34
C LEU A 151 -4.08 9.43 -4.85
N VAL A 152 -3.35 8.47 -5.41
CA VAL A 152 -2.91 8.52 -6.80
C VAL A 152 -4.09 8.33 -7.74
N GLU A 153 -4.95 7.33 -7.52
CA GLU A 153 -6.16 7.16 -8.32
C GLU A 153 -7.09 8.38 -8.23
N ASN A 154 -7.15 9.06 -7.08
CA ASN A 154 -7.97 10.26 -6.92
C ASN A 154 -7.40 11.49 -7.65
N ILE A 155 -6.07 11.68 -7.64
CA ILE A 155 -5.43 12.80 -8.35
C ILE A 155 -5.49 12.59 -9.87
N PHE A 156 -5.19 11.39 -10.33
CA PHE A 156 -5.06 11.10 -11.76
C PHE A 156 -6.37 10.64 -12.41
N ASP A 157 -7.39 10.31 -11.61
CA ASP A 157 -8.70 9.81 -12.07
C ASP A 157 -8.57 8.48 -12.84
N PHE A 158 -7.76 7.58 -12.28
CA PHE A 158 -7.36 6.30 -12.89
C PHE A 158 -7.98 5.12 -12.11
N ASN A 159 -8.16 4.00 -12.79
CA ASN A 159 -8.78 2.81 -12.21
C ASN A 159 -7.76 1.96 -11.43
N PRO A 160 -7.96 1.70 -10.12
CA PRO A 160 -7.06 0.85 -9.36
C PRO A 160 -7.21 -0.62 -9.76
N LEU A 161 -6.07 -1.27 -10.07
CA LEU A 161 -5.95 -2.69 -10.36
C LEU A 161 -5.21 -3.38 -9.21
N ILE A 162 -5.90 -4.30 -8.53
CA ILE A 162 -5.45 -4.91 -7.28
C ILE A 162 -5.42 -6.43 -7.42
N GLY A 163 -4.32 -7.06 -7.00
CA GLY A 163 -4.17 -8.51 -7.01
C GLY A 163 -4.38 -9.10 -8.42
N ASN A 164 -5.27 -10.08 -8.54
CA ASN A 164 -5.54 -10.75 -9.82
C ASN A 164 -6.13 -9.84 -10.90
N ASN A 165 -6.75 -8.70 -10.53
CA ASN A 165 -7.29 -7.75 -11.50
C ASN A 165 -6.19 -7.04 -12.31
N ILE A 166 -4.93 -7.18 -11.90
CA ILE A 166 -3.79 -6.72 -12.68
C ILE A 166 -3.70 -7.50 -13.98
N LEU A 167 -3.96 -8.82 -13.95
CA LEU A 167 -3.75 -9.72 -15.09
C LEU A 167 -4.68 -9.41 -16.26
N LEU A 168 -4.10 -9.29 -17.46
CA LEU A 168 -4.80 -9.05 -18.73
C LEU A 168 -5.67 -7.78 -18.73
N SER A 169 -5.39 -6.85 -17.83
CA SER A 169 -6.05 -5.54 -17.75
C SER A 169 -5.61 -4.58 -18.85
N ASN A 170 -6.46 -3.59 -19.14
CA ASN A 170 -6.07 -2.46 -19.99
C ASN A 170 -5.11 -1.55 -19.21
N PRO A 171 -3.88 -1.30 -19.72
CA PRO A 171 -2.92 -0.46 -19.02
C PRO A 171 -3.31 1.02 -19.00
N TYR A 172 -4.00 1.53 -20.01
CA TYR A 172 -4.30 2.95 -20.10
C TYR A 172 -5.30 3.40 -19.03
N GLY A 173 -4.95 4.45 -18.30
CA GLY A 173 -5.77 5.00 -17.23
C GLY A 173 -5.87 4.08 -16.01
N SER A 174 -4.87 3.24 -15.77
CA SER A 174 -4.85 2.27 -14.67
C SER A 174 -3.78 2.56 -13.63
N VAL A 175 -4.09 2.27 -12.36
CA VAL A 175 -3.15 2.29 -11.23
C VAL A 175 -2.89 0.86 -10.75
N TYR A 176 -1.71 0.32 -11.04
CA TYR A 176 -1.26 -0.99 -10.58
C TYR A 176 -0.83 -0.92 -9.12
N LYS A 177 -1.65 -1.50 -8.23
CA LYS A 177 -1.47 -1.49 -6.77
C LYS A 177 -0.72 -2.73 -6.31
N ILE A 178 0.61 -2.69 -6.41
CA ILE A 178 1.49 -3.87 -6.26
C ILE A 178 1.37 -4.51 -4.87
N HIS A 179 1.36 -3.70 -3.80
CA HIS A 179 1.20 -4.20 -2.43
C HIS A 179 -0.27 -4.25 -1.96
N GLY A 180 -1.23 -4.06 -2.86
CA GLY A 180 -2.65 -4.01 -2.52
C GLY A 180 -3.17 -2.59 -2.26
N CYS A 181 -4.40 -2.50 -1.77
CA CYS A 181 -5.12 -1.24 -1.57
C CYS A 181 -5.96 -1.27 -0.31
N VAL A 182 -6.12 -0.12 0.35
CA VAL A 182 -7.04 0.07 1.48
C VAL A 182 -8.50 -0.28 1.15
N SER A 183 -8.89 -0.28 -0.12
CA SER A 183 -10.21 -0.70 -0.57
C SER A 183 -10.43 -2.21 -0.52
N ASP A 184 -9.37 -3.02 -0.40
CA ASP A 184 -9.46 -4.47 -0.26
C ASP A 184 -8.41 -5.02 0.74
N PRO A 185 -8.77 -5.10 2.04
CA PRO A 185 -7.88 -5.59 3.09
C PRO A 185 -7.31 -6.99 2.85
N ASN A 186 -7.99 -7.81 2.05
CA ASN A 186 -7.54 -9.18 1.78
C ASN A 186 -6.33 -9.23 0.85
N ASN A 187 -6.15 -8.22 0.01
CA ASN A 187 -5.07 -8.13 -0.97
C ASN A 187 -3.89 -7.26 -0.48
N ILE A 188 -3.92 -6.78 0.77
CA ILE A 188 -2.77 -6.11 1.38
C ILE A 188 -1.62 -7.10 1.52
N ILE A 189 -0.47 -6.72 0.99
CA ILE A 189 0.80 -7.44 1.11
C ILE A 189 1.66 -6.71 2.14
N ILE A 190 1.88 -7.34 3.29
CA ILE A 190 2.68 -6.75 4.37
C ILE A 190 3.53 -7.76 5.13
N THR A 191 3.06 -9.00 5.29
CA THR A 191 3.76 -10.04 6.06
C THR A 191 4.56 -10.97 5.15
N GLY A 192 5.50 -11.75 5.71
CA GLY A 192 6.26 -12.73 4.94
C GLY A 192 5.37 -13.75 4.20
N GLU A 193 4.26 -14.18 4.81
CA GLU A 193 3.28 -15.07 4.15
C GLU A 193 2.61 -14.37 2.94
N ASP A 194 2.35 -13.06 3.04
CA ASP A 194 1.78 -12.31 1.93
C ASP A 194 2.74 -12.22 0.76
N TYR A 195 4.01 -11.92 1.02
CA TYR A 195 5.04 -11.87 -0.02
C TYR A 195 5.21 -13.25 -0.68
N ALA A 196 5.27 -14.33 0.11
CA ALA A 196 5.35 -15.69 -0.43
C ALA A 196 4.12 -16.06 -1.29
N ASN A 197 2.93 -15.66 -0.87
CA ASN A 197 1.70 -15.88 -1.64
C ASN A 197 1.64 -15.01 -2.91
N PHE A 198 2.19 -13.80 -2.85
CA PHE A 198 2.29 -12.91 -3.99
C PHE A 198 3.27 -13.46 -5.02
N ASP A 199 4.43 -13.97 -4.61
CA ASP A 199 5.46 -14.56 -5.47
C ASP A 199 4.91 -15.69 -6.34
N ASN A 200 4.01 -16.53 -5.80
CA ASN A 200 3.36 -17.59 -6.58
C ASN A 200 2.46 -17.05 -7.71
N LYS A 201 1.92 -15.83 -7.57
CA LYS A 201 1.11 -15.14 -8.58
C LYS A 201 1.93 -14.14 -9.41
N TYR A 202 3.19 -13.94 -9.02
CA TYR A 202 4.03 -12.84 -9.45
C TYR A 202 4.53 -13.01 -10.88
N GLU A 203 4.69 -14.24 -11.38
CA GLU A 203 5.22 -14.46 -12.73
C GLU A 203 4.38 -13.75 -13.81
N LEU A 204 3.06 -13.88 -13.75
CA LEU A 204 2.16 -13.27 -14.72
C LEU A 204 2.04 -11.75 -14.54
N ILE A 205 2.00 -11.27 -13.29
CA ILE A 205 1.99 -9.84 -12.98
C ILE A 205 3.28 -9.19 -13.50
N ARG A 206 4.43 -9.81 -13.24
CA ARG A 206 5.74 -9.36 -13.70
C ARG A 206 5.83 -9.35 -15.23
N ALA A 207 5.34 -10.39 -15.90
CA ALA A 207 5.32 -10.45 -17.36
C ALA A 207 4.49 -9.28 -17.95
N GLN A 208 3.35 -8.96 -17.34
CA GLN A 208 2.53 -7.83 -17.77
C GLN A 208 3.23 -6.48 -17.52
N LEU A 209 3.83 -6.27 -16.35
CA LEU A 209 4.58 -5.04 -16.06
C LEU A 209 5.75 -4.88 -17.02
N LEU A 210 6.50 -5.95 -17.31
CA LEU A 210 7.57 -5.95 -18.30
C LEU A 210 7.08 -5.61 -19.70
N SER A 211 5.93 -6.16 -20.12
CA SER A 211 5.29 -5.82 -21.39
C SER A 211 4.95 -4.34 -21.48
N ILE A 212 4.40 -3.76 -20.40
CA ILE A 212 4.11 -2.32 -20.32
C ILE A 212 5.38 -1.49 -20.54
N PHE A 213 6.53 -1.91 -19.98
CA PHE A 213 7.80 -1.21 -20.16
C PHE A 213 8.35 -1.31 -21.58
N ILE A 214 8.25 -2.48 -22.20
CA ILE A 214 8.72 -2.68 -23.58
C ILE A 214 7.91 -1.80 -24.55
N HIS A 215 6.60 -1.64 -24.30
CA HIS A 215 5.72 -0.85 -25.14
C HIS A 215 5.73 0.66 -24.81
N ASN A 216 6.25 1.05 -23.65
CA ASN A 216 6.38 2.44 -23.20
C ASN A 216 7.81 2.70 -22.69
N PRO A 217 8.82 2.68 -23.59
CA PRO A 217 10.22 2.93 -23.23
C PRO A 217 10.49 4.37 -22.81
#